data_AF-A0A821T832-F1
#
_entry.id   AF-A0A821T832-F1
#
_cell.length_a   1.000
_cell.length_b   1.000
_cell.length_c   1.000
_cell.angle_alpha   90.00
_cell.angle_beta   90.00
_cell.angle_gamma   90.00
#
_symmetry.space_group_name_H-M   'P 1'
#
loop_
_entity.id
_entity.type
_entity.pdbx_description
1 polymer ?
#
loop_
_entity_poly.entity_id
_entity_poly.type
_entity_poly.pdbx_seq_one_letter_code
_entity_poly.pdbx_strand_id
1 'polypeptide(L)'
;MSGDDNTDDRMLEAMVNNNLPPTINQLNGCTSKEELDLIMHIRRTILHLDDDPSNDRSSPKKETISTTASSSSSTTLSTATLDFKIERAKQKFAAGSLEEAFYECWKIPQEQRPLDIWKIGGECCKKLRVFAVAQRWFSEAIHVCRSNNTDLNVKLEQARIARFFNTYLTRYPMIDIRVDERGKGIYAKRVISPNEDIFTDIPLVHAQTVDTLSISPACATCTTSLLTPAVYFETTWSRIPDKLQRQIEEYWPHITPVPCPYCSFELYCSETCRHQAWNSYHKILCPSINPETTELYQFCANRQIIVRETWNSIFSPMILAKLIAMIILNVVDSVQNGTTQNGIDLNYSYKFQQTDDGPLEHAKEIFSEFISSGDPTYIRTIPRMLKIMQNIFNHSSMPIHYEINEQELTYRFYQIACNAQSFSSPTYATTIYTRFLSNIRQRDRTGLYHTLQTYLKGEPIDQVFGGLFPLQSSLNHSCDNSCEIMD
;
A
#
# COMPACT_ATOMS: atom_id res chain seq x y z
N MET A 1 48.44 -33.40 -2.89
CA MET A 1 48.37 -32.32 -3.88
C MET A 1 46.91 -32.19 -4.28
N SER A 2 46.00 -31.72 -3.42
CA SER A 2 45.82 -30.38 -2.83
C SER A 2 45.36 -29.32 -3.83
N GLY A 3 44.17 -28.77 -3.57
CA GLY A 3 43.72 -27.46 -4.02
C GLY A 3 42.62 -27.48 -5.09
N ASP A 4 41.49 -26.81 -4.96
CA ASP A 4 40.61 -26.44 -3.84
C ASP A 4 39.41 -25.75 -4.49
N ASP A 5 38.22 -26.00 -3.92
CA ASP A 5 36.98 -25.26 -4.15
C ASP A 5 37.15 -23.78 -3.78
N ASN A 6 36.71 -22.85 -4.63
CA ASN A 6 36.19 -21.56 -4.16
C ASN A 6 35.47 -20.74 -5.26
N THR A 7 34.14 -20.86 -5.38
CA THR A 7 33.31 -19.86 -6.11
C THR A 7 31.92 -19.65 -5.49
N ASP A 8 31.76 -19.75 -4.16
CA ASP A 8 30.47 -19.48 -3.48
C ASP A 8 30.48 -18.29 -2.50
N ASP A 9 31.60 -17.58 -2.35
CA ASP A 9 31.74 -16.57 -1.28
C ASP A 9 31.57 -15.09 -1.72
N ARG A 10 30.99 -14.82 -2.89
CA ARG A 10 30.83 -13.43 -3.41
C ARG A 10 29.43 -12.82 -3.30
N MET A 11 28.45 -13.53 -2.75
CA MET A 11 27.09 -12.97 -2.52
C MET A 11 26.79 -12.58 -1.07
N LEU A 12 27.66 -12.88 -0.10
CA LEU A 12 27.42 -12.62 1.33
C LEU A 12 28.04 -11.32 1.87
N GLU A 13 28.96 -10.67 1.15
CA GLU A 13 29.59 -9.42 1.62
C GLU A 13 28.84 -8.12 1.26
N ALA A 14 27.72 -8.20 0.51
CA ALA A 14 26.93 -7.02 0.15
C ALA A 14 25.88 -6.59 1.21
N MET A 15 25.75 -7.32 2.33
CA MET A 15 24.67 -7.09 3.32
C MET A 15 25.07 -6.26 4.56
N VAL A 16 26.30 -5.73 4.65
CA VAL A 16 26.76 -5.09 5.91
C VAL A 16 27.04 -3.57 5.83
N ASN A 17 27.00 -2.92 4.66
CA ASN A 17 27.25 -1.47 4.58
C ASN A 17 26.24 -0.72 3.71
N ASN A 18 25.04 -0.45 4.27
CA ASN A 18 24.13 0.59 3.78
C ASN A 18 23.37 1.25 4.95
N ASN A 19 24.09 1.65 6.01
CA ASN A 19 23.59 2.57 7.02
C ASN A 19 23.66 4.01 6.48
N LEU A 20 22.72 4.37 5.62
CA LEU A 20 22.31 5.76 5.45
C LEU A 20 20.88 5.85 6.01
N PRO A 21 20.63 6.67 7.05
CA PRO A 21 19.28 6.84 7.55
C PRO A 21 18.41 7.44 6.43
N PRO A 22 17.15 7.00 6.28
CA PRO A 22 16.22 7.66 5.38
C PRO A 22 16.20 9.16 5.70
N THR A 23 16.43 9.99 4.69
CA THR A 23 16.41 11.44 4.82
C THR A 23 15.05 11.88 5.34
N ILE A 24 15.06 12.83 6.29
CA ILE A 24 13.94 13.39 7.06
C ILE A 24 12.68 13.69 6.22
N ASN A 25 12.82 13.90 4.92
CA ASN A 25 11.70 14.13 3.99
C ASN A 25 10.82 12.89 3.74
N GLN A 26 11.15 11.71 4.28
CA GLN A 26 10.40 10.45 4.10
C GLN A 26 9.44 10.12 5.26
N LEU A 27 9.22 11.04 6.20
CA LEU A 27 8.41 10.81 7.42
C LEU A 27 7.15 11.70 7.53
N ASN A 28 6.76 12.41 6.47
CA ASN A 28 5.66 13.39 6.49
C ASN A 28 4.23 12.80 6.44
N GLY A 29 4.02 11.59 6.94
CA GLY A 29 2.70 10.94 7.08
C GLY A 29 2.12 11.04 8.49
N CYS A 30 2.21 12.18 9.16
CA CYS A 30 1.42 12.46 10.38
C CYS A 30 1.41 13.98 10.61
N THR A 31 0.24 14.58 10.44
CA THR A 31 0.03 16.02 10.52
C THR A 31 0.13 16.46 11.98
N SER A 32 0.70 17.64 12.23
CA SER A 32 0.64 18.36 13.50
C SER A 32 -0.76 18.38 14.15
N LYS A 33 -1.81 18.15 13.34
CA LYS A 33 -3.21 18.04 13.74
C LYS A 33 -3.53 16.88 14.69
N GLU A 34 -3.05 15.65 14.47
CA GLU A 34 -3.37 14.52 15.38
C GLU A 34 -2.75 14.72 16.78
N GLU A 35 -1.53 15.26 16.80
CA GLU A 35 -0.86 15.67 18.03
C GLU A 35 -1.64 16.82 18.71
N LEU A 36 -2.11 17.81 17.95
CA LEU A 36 -2.96 18.89 18.45
C LEU A 36 -4.31 18.38 18.96
N ASP A 37 -4.96 17.44 18.28
CA ASP A 37 -6.24 16.86 18.67
C ASP A 37 -6.10 16.05 19.96
N LEU A 38 -5.02 15.27 20.10
CA LEU A 38 -4.67 14.60 21.34
C LEU A 38 -4.45 15.62 22.47
N ILE A 39 -3.72 16.70 22.21
CA ILE A 39 -3.49 17.75 23.20
C ILE A 39 -4.79 18.48 23.57
N MET A 40 -5.67 18.74 22.62
CA MET A 40 -6.98 19.35 22.86
C MET A 40 -7.88 18.41 23.67
N HIS A 41 -7.83 17.12 23.39
CA HIS A 41 -8.51 16.12 24.20
C HIS A 41 -7.97 16.10 25.64
N ILE A 42 -6.65 16.04 25.82
CA ILE A 42 -6.01 16.09 27.14
C ILE A 42 -6.40 17.36 27.90
N ARG A 43 -6.40 18.53 27.23
CA ARG A 43 -6.83 19.80 27.83
C ARG A 43 -8.28 19.76 28.32
N ARG A 44 -9.19 19.21 27.52
CA ARG A 44 -10.62 19.08 27.86
C ARG A 44 -10.86 18.08 28.99
N THR A 45 -10.15 16.95 28.98
CA THR A 45 -10.42 15.82 29.87
C THR A 45 -9.74 15.96 31.23
N ILE A 46 -8.58 16.62 31.31
CA ILE A 46 -7.72 16.57 32.52
C ILE A 46 -7.54 17.93 33.19
N LEU A 47 -7.47 19.02 32.43
CA LEU A 47 -7.06 20.31 32.99
C LEU A 47 -8.21 21.15 33.56
N HIS A 48 -9.48 20.77 33.32
CA HIS A 48 -10.65 21.57 33.71
C HIS A 48 -10.40 23.09 33.57
N LEU A 49 -9.77 23.51 32.47
CA LEU A 49 -9.56 24.92 32.22
C LEU A 49 -10.87 25.45 31.65
N ASP A 50 -11.61 26.11 32.52
CA ASP A 50 -12.92 26.72 32.37
C ASP A 50 -13.20 27.27 30.96
N ASP A 51 -14.11 26.60 30.25
CA ASP A 51 -15.07 27.29 29.38
C ASP A 51 -16.24 27.73 30.28
N ASP A 52 -16.02 28.65 31.21
CA ASP A 52 -17.11 29.33 31.93
C ASP A 52 -17.25 30.76 31.40
N PRO A 53 -18.23 31.04 30.52
CA PRO A 53 -18.42 32.35 29.90
C PRO A 53 -19.03 33.41 30.85
N SER A 54 -18.97 33.20 32.18
CA SER A 54 -19.79 33.96 33.13
C SER A 54 -19.06 34.83 34.17
N ASN A 55 -17.76 35.13 34.01
CA ASN A 55 -17.08 36.03 34.95
C ASN A 55 -16.70 37.39 34.34
N ASP A 56 -17.73 38.24 34.26
CA ASP A 56 -17.66 39.65 33.90
C ASP A 56 -17.35 40.48 35.15
N ARG A 57 -16.12 41.02 35.29
CA ARG A 57 -15.88 42.27 36.05
C ARG A 57 -14.50 42.90 35.82
N SER A 58 -14.58 44.10 35.25
CA SER A 58 -13.71 45.29 35.37
C SER A 58 -12.31 45.27 34.76
N SER A 59 -12.21 45.87 33.57
CA SER A 59 -11.00 46.50 32.99
C SER A 59 -10.57 47.75 33.79
N PRO A 60 -9.31 48.25 33.66
CA PRO A 60 -8.86 49.00 32.46
C PRO A 60 -7.39 48.68 32.08
N LYS A 61 -6.84 48.85 30.87
CA LYS A 61 -7.05 49.76 29.75
C LYS A 61 -6.74 49.02 28.44
N LYS A 62 -7.42 49.42 27.37
CA LYS A 62 -7.18 49.02 25.96
C LYS A 62 -5.77 49.41 25.51
N GLU A 63 -4.97 48.42 25.11
CA GLU A 63 -3.98 48.59 24.05
C GLU A 63 -4.46 47.82 22.82
N THR A 64 -4.55 48.56 21.73
CA THR A 64 -5.01 48.14 20.43
C THR A 64 -3.93 47.27 19.78
N ILE A 65 -4.12 45.95 19.72
CA ILE A 65 -3.25 45.06 18.92
C ILE A 65 -3.93 44.84 17.58
N SER A 66 -3.28 45.36 16.53
CA SER A 66 -3.62 45.12 15.14
C SER A 66 -3.34 43.66 14.79
N THR A 67 -4.28 43.02 14.12
CA THR A 67 -4.13 41.69 13.52
C THR A 67 -3.18 41.76 12.33
N THR A 68 -1.93 41.37 12.54
CA THR A 68 -1.03 40.88 11.50
C THR A 68 -0.41 39.57 11.98
N ALA A 69 -0.71 38.50 11.25
CA ALA A 69 -0.03 37.23 11.37
C ALA A 69 1.41 37.37 10.84
N SER A 70 2.35 36.73 11.55
CA SER A 70 3.72 36.32 11.17
C SER A 70 4.81 36.82 12.13
N SER A 71 5.09 36.01 13.15
CA SER A 71 6.46 35.75 13.65
C SER A 71 6.37 34.73 14.79
N SER A 72 6.88 33.53 14.54
CA SER A 72 7.18 32.54 15.57
C SER A 72 8.35 33.06 16.41
N SER A 73 8.06 33.81 17.47
CA SER A 73 9.04 34.06 18.51
C SER A 73 9.25 32.76 19.28
N SER A 74 10.36 32.05 19.01
CA SER A 74 10.72 30.87 19.80
C SER A 74 10.98 31.35 21.23
N THR A 75 10.02 31.08 22.11
CA THR A 75 10.11 31.47 23.51
C THR A 75 10.99 30.43 24.19
N THR A 76 12.30 30.68 24.20
CA THR A 76 13.27 29.81 24.84
C THR A 76 13.01 29.76 26.35
N LEU A 77 12.83 28.57 26.91
CA LEU A 77 12.69 28.41 28.36
C LEU A 77 14.04 28.65 29.04
N SER A 78 14.00 29.20 30.26
CA SER A 78 15.17 29.23 31.13
C SER A 78 15.58 27.82 31.54
N THR A 79 16.86 27.59 31.83
CA THR A 79 17.39 26.29 32.25
C THR A 79 16.64 25.71 33.44
N ALA A 80 16.38 26.52 34.48
CA ALA A 80 15.64 26.06 35.67
C ALA A 80 14.19 25.67 35.35
N THR A 81 13.53 26.39 34.44
CA THR A 81 12.17 26.05 34.00
C THR A 81 12.16 24.78 33.15
N LEU A 82 13.19 24.60 32.31
CA LEU A 82 13.35 23.40 31.48
C LEU A 82 13.58 22.16 32.35
N ASP A 83 14.53 22.21 33.29
CA ASP A 83 14.83 21.10 34.20
C ASP A 83 13.60 20.72 35.05
N PHE A 84 12.88 21.72 35.57
CA PHE A 84 11.63 21.50 36.30
C PHE A 84 10.58 20.75 35.47
N LYS A 85 10.38 21.17 34.20
CA LYS A 85 9.42 20.49 33.30
C LYS A 85 9.86 19.07 32.95
N ILE A 86 11.17 18.86 32.75
CA ILE A 86 11.73 17.53 32.47
C ILE A 86 11.46 16.59 33.64
N GLU A 87 11.80 17.00 34.86
CA GLU A 87 11.60 16.17 36.05
C GLU A 87 10.12 15.94 36.34
N ARG A 88 9.26 16.94 36.12
CA ARG A 88 7.81 16.77 36.25
C ARG A 88 7.25 15.75 35.26
N ALA A 89 7.68 15.79 34.00
CA ALA A 89 7.26 14.81 32.99
C ALA A 89 7.67 13.38 33.38
N LYS A 90 8.92 13.20 33.86
CA LYS A 90 9.43 11.90 34.36
C LYS A 90 8.60 11.39 35.54
N GLN A 91 8.32 12.24 36.53
CA GLN A 91 7.51 11.87 37.70
C GLN A 91 6.10 11.45 37.31
N LYS A 92 5.44 12.20 36.42
CA LYS A 92 4.10 11.86 35.92
C LYS A 92 4.08 10.54 35.14
N PHE A 93 5.10 10.31 34.32
CA PHE A 93 5.24 9.04 33.60
C PHE A 93 5.43 7.86 34.56
N ALA A 94 6.30 8.02 35.56
CA ALA A 94 6.54 7.00 36.59
C ALA A 94 5.29 6.72 37.44
N ALA A 95 4.45 7.73 37.67
CA ALA A 95 3.16 7.58 38.35
C ALA A 95 2.06 6.94 37.49
N GLY A 96 2.32 6.67 36.20
CA GLY A 96 1.33 6.11 35.27
C GLY A 96 0.32 7.12 34.72
N SER A 97 0.48 8.41 35.01
CA SER A 97 -0.38 9.50 34.49
C SER A 97 0.08 9.89 33.08
N LEU A 98 -0.23 9.05 32.09
CA LEU A 98 0.34 9.11 30.74
C LEU A 98 0.00 10.39 29.98
N GLU A 99 -1.26 10.84 30.06
CA GLU A 99 -1.75 12.04 29.39
C GLU A 99 -1.08 13.31 29.97
N GLU A 100 -0.99 13.39 31.30
CA GLU A 100 -0.31 14.50 31.98
C GLU A 100 1.20 14.50 31.68
N ALA A 101 1.82 13.31 31.68
CA ALA A 101 3.23 13.17 31.34
C ALA A 101 3.50 13.64 29.90
N PHE A 102 2.67 13.21 28.94
CA PHE A 102 2.77 13.64 27.55
C PHE A 102 2.59 15.16 27.42
N TYR A 103 1.61 15.73 28.11
CA TYR A 103 1.36 17.17 28.10
C TYR A 103 2.56 17.98 28.64
N GLU A 104 3.22 17.51 29.70
CA GLU A 104 4.44 18.14 30.22
C GLU A 104 5.62 18.00 29.24
N CYS A 105 5.77 16.86 28.55
CA CYS A 105 6.73 16.71 27.45
C CYS A 105 6.46 17.70 26.31
N TRP A 106 5.20 17.84 25.91
CA TRP A 106 4.79 18.70 24.79
C TRP A 106 5.02 20.19 25.07
N LYS A 107 4.84 20.63 26.33
CA LYS A 107 5.12 22.01 26.80
C LYS A 107 6.57 22.46 26.69
N ILE A 108 7.50 21.55 26.45
CA ILE A 108 8.91 21.87 26.20
C ILE A 108 9.03 22.21 24.71
N PRO A 109 9.57 23.38 24.33
CA PRO A 109 9.79 23.74 22.93
C PRO A 109 10.57 22.64 22.19
N GLN A 110 10.21 22.36 20.95
CA GLN A 110 10.74 21.21 20.19
C GLN A 110 12.28 21.22 20.15
N GLU A 111 12.87 22.40 19.98
CA GLU A 111 14.31 22.62 19.89
C GLU A 111 15.04 22.41 21.22
N GLN A 112 14.30 22.43 22.34
CA GLN A 112 14.81 22.27 23.70
C GLN A 112 14.50 20.90 24.30
N ARG A 113 13.80 20.01 23.59
CA ARG A 113 13.47 18.66 24.08
C ARG A 113 14.72 17.77 24.08
N PRO A 114 15.23 17.32 25.25
CA PRO A 114 16.31 16.35 25.28
C PRO A 114 15.80 14.96 24.87
N LEU A 115 16.74 14.05 24.57
CA LEU A 115 16.45 12.68 24.13
C LEU A 115 15.45 11.95 25.04
N ASP A 116 15.60 12.05 26.35
CA ASP A 116 14.73 11.36 27.30
C ASP A 116 13.28 11.84 27.23
N ILE A 117 13.06 13.12 26.91
CA ILE A 117 11.71 13.67 26.75
C ILE A 117 11.07 13.16 25.48
N TRP A 118 11.81 13.07 24.38
CA TRP A 118 11.32 12.43 23.17
C TRP A 118 10.94 10.97 23.40
N LYS A 119 11.77 10.23 24.15
CA LYS A 119 11.49 8.84 24.55
C LYS A 119 10.22 8.72 25.39
N ILE A 120 10.08 9.54 26.43
CA ILE A 120 8.94 9.51 27.34
C ILE A 120 7.66 9.85 26.58
N GLY A 121 7.65 10.90 25.76
CA GLY A 121 6.47 11.28 25.00
C GLY A 121 6.03 10.20 24.01
N GLY A 122 6.98 9.57 23.31
CA GLY A 122 6.70 8.42 22.44
C GLY A 122 6.09 7.23 23.19
N GLU A 123 6.62 6.89 24.37
CA GLU A 123 6.08 5.82 25.24
C GLU A 123 4.68 6.16 25.78
N CYS A 124 4.42 7.41 26.15
CA CYS A 124 3.07 7.86 26.53
C CYS A 124 2.09 7.64 25.38
N CYS A 125 2.39 8.16 24.18
CA CYS A 125 1.52 8.02 23.02
C CYS A 125 1.29 6.55 22.65
N LYS A 126 2.32 5.71 22.72
CA LYS A 126 2.19 4.26 22.47
C LYS A 126 1.22 3.61 23.44
N LYS A 127 1.35 3.90 24.76
CA LYS A 127 0.46 3.37 25.79
C LYS A 127 -0.98 3.93 25.69
N LEU A 128 -1.12 5.17 25.24
CA LEU A 128 -2.41 5.82 24.92
C LEU A 128 -3.01 5.35 23.59
N ARG A 129 -2.33 4.44 22.87
CA ARG A 129 -2.73 3.93 21.54
C ARG A 129 -2.86 5.00 20.45
N VAL A 130 -2.10 6.10 20.58
CA VAL A 130 -1.99 7.15 19.56
C VAL A 130 -0.70 6.93 18.76
N PHE A 131 -0.70 5.86 17.96
CA PHE A 131 0.52 5.28 17.40
C PHE A 131 1.21 6.16 16.35
N ALA A 132 0.46 6.97 15.59
CA ALA A 132 1.04 7.91 14.64
C ALA A 132 1.88 9.00 15.33
N VAL A 133 1.36 9.55 16.42
CA VAL A 133 2.11 10.51 17.27
C VAL A 133 3.29 9.81 17.94
N ALA A 134 3.12 8.58 18.44
CA ALA A 134 4.21 7.80 19.02
C ALA A 134 5.37 7.59 18.03
N GLN A 135 5.04 7.20 16.79
CA GLN A 135 6.01 7.03 15.70
C GLN A 135 6.81 8.32 15.48
N ARG A 136 6.14 9.46 15.34
CA ARG A 136 6.81 10.77 15.15
C ARG A 136 7.76 11.09 16.30
N TRP A 137 7.32 10.91 17.54
CA TRP A 137 8.14 11.18 18.73
C TRP A 137 9.37 10.27 18.79
N PHE A 138 9.26 8.99 18.41
CA PHE A 138 10.43 8.10 18.32
C PHE A 138 11.36 8.45 17.16
N SER A 139 10.83 8.90 16.01
CA SER A 139 11.64 9.39 14.90
C SER A 139 12.48 10.62 15.29
N GLU A 140 11.87 11.58 15.98
CA GLU A 140 12.58 12.74 16.53
C GLU A 140 13.62 12.32 17.59
N ALA A 141 13.30 11.34 18.44
CA ALA A 141 14.26 10.78 19.39
C ALA A 141 15.51 10.22 18.70
N ILE A 142 15.33 9.48 17.59
CA ILE A 142 16.43 8.93 16.78
C ILE A 142 17.24 10.06 16.15
N HIS A 143 16.59 11.09 15.61
CA HIS A 143 17.29 12.23 15.02
C HIS A 143 18.17 12.97 16.03
N VAL A 144 17.68 13.16 17.26
CA VAL A 144 18.46 13.76 18.36
C VAL A 144 19.55 12.80 18.85
N CYS A 145 19.30 11.49 18.81
CA CYS A 145 20.26 10.44 19.14
C CYS A 145 21.27 10.29 17.99
N ARG A 146 22.36 11.07 18.04
CA ARG A 146 23.46 11.06 17.04
C ARG A 146 24.19 9.72 16.85
N SER A 147 23.75 8.65 17.51
CA SER A 147 24.28 7.29 17.43
C SER A 147 23.15 6.29 17.15
N ASN A 148 23.46 5.21 16.44
CA ASN A 148 22.51 4.14 16.17
C ASN A 148 22.03 3.51 17.48
N ASN A 149 20.75 3.69 17.80
CA ASN A 149 20.15 3.22 19.05
C ASN A 149 19.11 2.15 18.75
N THR A 150 19.50 0.89 18.97
CA THR A 150 18.67 -0.29 18.66
C THR A 150 17.33 -0.28 19.41
N ASP A 151 17.32 0.13 20.69
CA ASP A 151 16.08 0.27 21.49
C ASP A 151 15.09 1.25 20.86
N LEU A 152 15.58 2.42 20.42
CA LEU A 152 14.72 3.42 19.76
C LEU A 152 14.17 2.92 18.42
N ASN A 153 15.00 2.24 17.63
CA ASN A 153 14.55 1.65 16.37
C ASN A 153 13.46 0.60 16.60
N VAL A 154 13.62 -0.27 17.60
CA VAL A 154 12.60 -1.26 17.97
C VAL A 154 11.31 -0.56 18.42
N LYS A 155 11.39 0.51 19.21
CA LYS A 155 10.21 1.26 19.67
C LYS A 155 9.49 1.99 18.55
N LEU A 156 10.24 2.60 17.63
CA LEU A 156 9.69 3.22 16.43
C LEU A 156 8.92 2.17 15.61
N GLU A 157 9.51 1.00 15.43
CA GLU A 157 8.91 -0.06 14.62
C GLU A 157 7.70 -0.70 15.32
N GLN A 158 7.73 -0.86 16.65
CA GLN A 158 6.55 -1.26 17.43
C GLN A 158 5.40 -0.25 17.27
N ALA A 159 5.68 1.05 17.27
CA ALA A 159 4.67 2.08 17.04
C ALA A 159 4.09 1.98 15.62
N ARG A 160 4.94 1.76 14.61
CA ARG A 160 4.49 1.53 13.22
C ARG A 160 3.62 0.28 13.11
N ILE A 161 4.04 -0.84 13.69
CA ILE A 161 3.26 -2.08 13.66
C ILE A 161 1.89 -1.84 14.27
N ALA A 162 1.84 -1.20 15.44
CA ALA A 162 0.58 -0.93 16.11
C ALA A 162 -0.30 0.07 15.33
N ARG A 163 0.30 1.03 14.61
CA ARG A 163 -0.43 1.95 13.73
C ARG A 163 -1.10 1.22 12.57
N PHE A 164 -0.35 0.40 11.85
CA PHE A 164 -0.81 -0.19 10.58
C PHE A 164 -1.58 -1.51 10.79
N PHE A 165 -1.13 -2.35 11.73
CA PHE A 165 -1.63 -3.72 11.84
C PHE A 165 -2.70 -3.92 12.92
N ASN A 166 -2.98 -2.95 13.79
CA ASN A 166 -3.89 -3.17 14.92
C ASN A 166 -5.31 -3.60 14.50
N THR A 167 -5.80 -3.14 13.35
CA THR A 167 -7.09 -3.60 12.78
C THR A 167 -7.03 -5.09 12.42
N TYR A 168 -5.95 -5.52 11.76
CA TYR A 168 -5.77 -6.93 11.39
C TYR A 168 -5.54 -7.82 12.62
N LEU A 169 -4.73 -7.38 13.59
CA LEU A 169 -4.47 -8.11 14.83
C LEU A 169 -5.70 -8.22 15.73
N THR A 170 -6.65 -7.29 15.60
CA THR A 170 -7.97 -7.40 16.24
C THR A 170 -8.82 -8.47 15.57
N ARG A 171 -8.78 -8.56 14.24
CA ARG A 171 -9.49 -9.57 13.45
C ARG A 171 -8.90 -10.97 13.64
N TYR A 172 -7.58 -11.08 13.77
CA TYR A 172 -6.84 -12.32 13.90
C TYR A 172 -6.09 -12.38 15.24
N PRO A 173 -6.79 -12.62 16.37
CA PRO A 173 -6.21 -12.54 17.70
C PRO A 173 -5.19 -13.65 18.00
N MET A 174 -5.11 -14.67 17.15
CA MET A 174 -4.15 -15.77 17.30
C MET A 174 -2.75 -15.42 16.80
N ILE A 175 -2.58 -14.30 16.10
CA ILE A 175 -1.29 -13.84 15.61
C ILE A 175 -0.86 -12.52 16.25
N ASP A 176 0.43 -12.26 16.15
CA ASP A 176 1.08 -11.02 16.55
C ASP A 176 2.12 -10.67 15.49
N ILE A 177 2.33 -9.37 15.24
CA ILE A 177 3.46 -8.92 14.42
C ILE A 177 4.49 -8.32 15.34
N ARG A 178 5.74 -8.80 15.23
CA ARG A 178 6.86 -8.36 16.07
C ARG A 178 8.06 -8.06 15.20
N VAL A 179 8.93 -7.21 15.70
CA VAL A 179 10.27 -7.01 15.12
C VAL A 179 11.28 -7.55 16.10
N ASP A 180 12.09 -8.48 15.62
CA ASP A 180 13.28 -8.95 16.31
C ASP A 180 14.54 -8.63 15.46
N GLU A 181 15.68 -9.18 15.85
CA GLU A 181 16.95 -9.00 15.14
C GLU A 181 16.94 -9.48 13.67
N ARG A 182 15.95 -10.30 13.28
CA ARG A 182 15.74 -10.78 11.91
C ARG A 182 14.77 -9.91 11.12
N GLY A 183 14.22 -8.86 11.74
CA GLY A 183 13.23 -7.98 11.14
C GLY A 183 11.79 -8.29 11.57
N LYS A 184 10.84 -7.84 10.75
CA LYS A 184 9.39 -7.93 11.02
C LYS A 184 8.88 -9.33 10.69
N GLY A 185 8.28 -10.01 11.65
CA GLY A 185 7.70 -11.36 11.50
C GLY A 185 6.29 -11.49 12.10
N ILE A 186 5.53 -12.48 11.63
CA ILE A 186 4.29 -12.95 12.26
C ILE A 186 4.60 -14.09 13.23
N TYR A 187 4.02 -14.01 14.43
CA TYR A 187 4.20 -14.99 15.51
C TYR A 187 2.84 -15.45 16.04
N ALA A 188 2.74 -16.74 16.34
CA ALA A 188 1.55 -17.28 17.00
C ALA A 188 1.46 -16.80 18.47
N LYS A 189 0.27 -16.42 18.91
CA LYS A 189 -0.06 -16.10 20.32
C LYS A 189 -0.51 -17.30 21.14
N ARG A 190 -0.81 -18.41 20.46
CA ARG A 190 -1.24 -19.67 21.05
C ARG A 190 -0.76 -20.83 20.19
N VAL A 191 -0.96 -22.04 20.69
CA VAL A 191 -0.81 -23.25 19.89
C VAL A 191 -1.86 -23.24 18.77
N ILE A 192 -1.41 -23.51 17.54
CA ILE A 192 -2.24 -23.64 16.33
C ILE A 192 -2.23 -25.12 15.94
N SER A 193 -3.40 -25.69 15.67
CA SER A 193 -3.51 -27.11 15.29
C SER A 193 -3.17 -27.29 13.80
N PRO A 194 -2.70 -28.49 13.38
CA PRO A 194 -2.54 -28.79 11.96
C PRO A 194 -3.84 -28.53 11.18
N ASN A 195 -3.71 -27.91 10.00
CA ASN A 195 -4.83 -27.52 9.11
C ASN A 195 -5.79 -26.46 9.69
N GLU A 196 -5.42 -25.76 10.76
CA GLU A 196 -6.19 -24.63 11.26
C GLU A 196 -5.91 -23.36 10.43
N ASP A 197 -6.96 -22.72 9.92
CA ASP A 197 -6.85 -21.45 9.20
C ASP A 197 -6.36 -20.33 10.14
N ILE A 198 -5.19 -19.77 9.84
CA ILE A 198 -4.55 -18.76 10.69
C ILE A 198 -5.12 -17.36 10.42
N PHE A 199 -5.07 -16.92 9.16
CA PHE A 199 -5.66 -15.67 8.68
C PHE A 199 -5.91 -15.72 7.17
N THR A 200 -6.81 -14.87 6.70
CA THR A 200 -7.00 -14.58 5.27
C THR A 200 -6.52 -13.16 4.98
N ASP A 201 -5.77 -12.99 3.91
CA ASP A 201 -5.29 -11.68 3.47
C ASP A 201 -5.82 -11.34 2.08
N ILE A 202 -6.02 -10.06 1.82
CA ILE A 202 -6.57 -9.55 0.55
C ILE A 202 -5.61 -8.50 0.03
N PRO A 203 -5.21 -8.55 -1.25
CA PRO A 203 -4.23 -7.60 -1.75
C PRO A 203 -4.84 -6.19 -1.78
N LEU A 204 -4.13 -5.21 -1.25
CA LEU A 204 -4.51 -3.79 -1.34
C LEU A 204 -4.50 -3.31 -2.79
N VAL A 205 -3.53 -3.78 -3.57
CA VAL A 205 -3.44 -3.54 -5.01
C VAL A 205 -2.90 -4.78 -5.69
N HIS A 206 -3.39 -5.09 -6.88
CA HIS A 206 -2.90 -6.21 -7.68
C HIS A 206 -3.06 -5.96 -9.18
N ALA A 207 -2.23 -6.63 -9.96
CA ALA A 207 -2.35 -6.69 -11.41
C ALA A 207 -1.90 -8.05 -11.94
N GLN A 208 -2.52 -8.47 -13.03
CA GLN A 208 -2.11 -9.70 -13.71
C GLN A 208 -0.69 -9.53 -14.28
N THR A 209 0.11 -10.59 -14.22
CA THR A 209 1.45 -10.60 -14.81
C THR A 209 1.36 -10.49 -16.33
N VAL A 210 2.35 -9.81 -16.92
CA VAL A 210 2.43 -9.58 -18.38
C VAL A 210 2.46 -10.91 -19.16
N ASP A 211 3.06 -11.95 -18.59
CA ASP A 211 3.15 -13.29 -19.20
C ASP A 211 1.80 -13.98 -19.33
N THR A 212 0.91 -13.82 -18.34
CA THR A 212 -0.38 -14.53 -18.33
C THR A 212 -1.53 -13.70 -18.87
N LEU A 213 -1.41 -12.37 -18.90
CA LEU A 213 -2.49 -11.42 -19.25
C LEU A 213 -3.26 -11.77 -20.53
N SER A 214 -2.56 -12.26 -21.55
CA SER A 214 -3.14 -12.47 -22.89
C SER A 214 -3.34 -13.93 -23.29
N ILE A 215 -2.91 -14.88 -22.45
CA ILE A 215 -3.16 -16.32 -22.64
C ILE A 215 -4.20 -16.86 -21.65
N SER A 216 -4.33 -16.20 -20.49
CA SER A 216 -5.19 -16.61 -19.39
C SER A 216 -5.93 -15.38 -18.87
N PRO A 217 -6.82 -14.78 -19.68
CA PRO A 217 -7.50 -13.54 -19.32
C PRO A 217 -8.31 -13.75 -18.05
N ALA A 218 -8.34 -12.73 -17.21
CA ALA A 218 -9.00 -12.77 -15.92
C ALA A 218 -9.67 -11.45 -15.59
N CYS A 219 -10.58 -11.47 -14.62
CA CYS A 219 -11.21 -10.26 -14.13
C CYS A 219 -10.14 -9.35 -13.51
N ALA A 220 -10.07 -8.11 -13.99
CA ALA A 220 -9.09 -7.14 -13.50
C ALA A 220 -9.28 -6.73 -12.02
N THR A 221 -10.45 -7.06 -11.44
CA THR A 221 -10.84 -6.77 -10.05
C THR A 221 -10.73 -7.97 -9.13
N CYS A 222 -11.33 -9.12 -9.48
CA CYS A 222 -11.42 -10.27 -8.57
C CYS A 222 -10.61 -11.49 -9.02
N THR A 223 -9.76 -11.33 -10.04
CA THR A 223 -8.81 -12.34 -10.56
C THR A 223 -9.43 -13.63 -11.10
N THR A 224 -10.75 -13.79 -11.04
CA THR A 224 -11.49 -14.93 -11.63
C THR A 224 -11.17 -15.09 -13.11
N SER A 225 -10.84 -16.32 -13.52
CA SER A 225 -10.53 -16.62 -14.91
C SER A 225 -11.71 -16.30 -15.83
N LEU A 226 -11.40 -15.67 -16.95
CA LEU A 226 -12.31 -15.35 -18.04
C LEU A 226 -11.97 -16.16 -19.30
N LEU A 227 -11.31 -17.31 -19.14
CA LEU A 227 -10.87 -18.16 -20.26
C LEU A 227 -12.08 -18.61 -21.09
N THR A 228 -12.16 -18.10 -22.32
CA THR A 228 -13.15 -18.51 -23.32
C THR A 228 -12.57 -19.58 -24.26
N PRO A 229 -13.41 -20.34 -24.98
CA PRO A 229 -12.94 -21.28 -26.00
C PRO A 229 -12.03 -20.60 -27.03
N ALA A 230 -12.43 -19.43 -27.54
CA ALA A 230 -11.66 -18.69 -28.54
C ALA A 230 -10.25 -18.35 -28.06
N VAL A 231 -10.10 -18.01 -26.77
CA VAL A 231 -8.79 -17.72 -26.18
C VAL A 231 -7.99 -19.01 -25.98
N TYR A 232 -8.59 -20.09 -25.47
CA TYR A 232 -7.89 -21.37 -25.29
C TYR A 232 -7.36 -21.95 -26.61
N PHE A 233 -8.21 -21.98 -27.65
CA PHE A 233 -7.83 -22.50 -28.96
C PHE A 233 -7.00 -21.51 -29.79
N GLU A 234 -7.01 -20.21 -29.47
CA GLU A 234 -6.30 -19.13 -30.17
C GLU A 234 -6.47 -19.21 -31.69
N THR A 235 -5.37 -19.22 -32.45
CA THR A 235 -5.36 -19.32 -33.93
C THR A 235 -5.95 -20.63 -34.46
N THR A 236 -6.04 -21.69 -33.63
CA THR A 236 -6.71 -22.94 -34.02
C THR A 236 -8.23 -22.77 -34.03
N TRP A 237 -8.80 -21.81 -33.26
CA TRP A 237 -10.23 -21.59 -33.18
C TRP A 237 -10.87 -21.40 -34.55
N SER A 238 -10.29 -20.52 -35.39
CA SER A 238 -10.79 -20.25 -36.74
C SER A 238 -10.65 -21.42 -37.73
N ARG A 239 -9.88 -22.45 -37.37
CA ARG A 239 -9.69 -23.69 -38.17
C ARG A 239 -10.62 -24.81 -37.72
N ILE A 240 -11.26 -24.68 -36.56
CA ILE A 240 -12.26 -25.64 -36.07
C ILE A 240 -13.55 -25.42 -36.87
N PRO A 241 -14.18 -26.47 -37.42
CA PRO A 241 -15.46 -26.32 -38.14
C PRO A 241 -16.55 -25.67 -37.27
N ASP A 242 -17.37 -24.78 -37.83
CA ASP A 242 -18.40 -24.03 -37.09
C ASP A 242 -19.33 -24.91 -36.24
N LYS A 243 -19.70 -26.09 -36.75
CA LYS A 243 -20.51 -27.06 -36.01
C LYS A 243 -19.80 -27.50 -34.72
N LEU A 244 -18.50 -27.74 -34.80
CA LEU A 244 -17.66 -28.16 -33.68
C LEU A 244 -17.42 -26.99 -32.71
N GLN A 245 -17.23 -25.77 -33.22
CA GLN A 245 -17.16 -24.56 -32.37
C GLN A 245 -18.41 -24.41 -31.50
N ARG A 246 -19.61 -24.53 -32.07
CA ARG A 246 -20.87 -24.45 -31.31
C ARG A 246 -20.98 -25.52 -30.23
N GLN A 247 -20.54 -26.75 -30.54
CA GLN A 247 -20.52 -27.83 -29.55
C GLN A 247 -19.51 -27.54 -28.43
N ILE A 248 -18.33 -27.01 -28.75
CA ILE A 248 -17.36 -26.59 -27.72
C ILE A 248 -17.99 -25.54 -26.81
N GLU A 249 -18.60 -24.50 -27.37
CA GLU A 249 -19.27 -23.43 -26.61
C GLU A 249 -20.40 -23.96 -25.72
N GLU A 250 -21.17 -24.95 -26.19
CA GLU A 250 -22.25 -25.59 -25.41
C GLU A 250 -21.73 -26.31 -24.16
N TYR A 251 -20.58 -26.99 -24.24
CA TYR A 251 -20.00 -27.71 -23.12
C TYR A 251 -19.05 -26.87 -22.27
N TRP A 252 -18.56 -25.73 -22.78
CA TRP A 252 -17.70 -24.84 -22.04
C TRP A 252 -18.46 -24.19 -20.88
N PRO A 253 -17.85 -24.02 -19.69
CA PRO A 253 -18.49 -23.28 -18.61
C PRO A 253 -18.94 -21.89 -19.07
N HIS A 254 -20.17 -21.53 -18.75
CA HIS A 254 -20.74 -20.26 -19.22
C HIS A 254 -20.01 -19.09 -18.54
N ILE A 255 -19.27 -18.33 -19.34
CA ILE A 255 -18.50 -17.16 -18.90
C ILE A 255 -18.91 -16.01 -19.82
N THR A 256 -19.35 -14.91 -19.23
CA THR A 256 -19.77 -13.72 -19.97
C THR A 256 -18.97 -12.52 -19.46
N PRO A 257 -17.78 -12.27 -20.03
CA PRO A 257 -16.98 -11.13 -19.65
C PRO A 257 -17.76 -9.83 -19.86
N VAL A 258 -17.75 -8.96 -18.85
CA VAL A 258 -18.30 -7.61 -18.91
C VAL A 258 -17.16 -6.67 -19.26
N PRO A 259 -17.15 -6.05 -20.45
CA PRO A 259 -16.12 -5.09 -20.80
C PRO A 259 -16.36 -3.73 -20.14
N CYS A 260 -15.30 -2.94 -20.01
CA CYS A 260 -15.44 -1.50 -19.82
C CYS A 260 -16.25 -0.91 -21.00
N PRO A 261 -17.25 -0.03 -20.76
CA PRO A 261 -18.04 0.54 -21.85
C PRO A 261 -17.28 1.64 -22.59
N TYR A 262 -16.16 2.11 -22.01
CA TYR A 262 -15.37 3.20 -22.55
C TYR A 262 -14.11 2.73 -23.26
N CYS A 263 -13.45 1.66 -22.81
CA CYS A 263 -12.20 1.17 -23.41
C CYS A 263 -12.24 -0.34 -23.72
N SER A 264 -11.32 -0.80 -24.57
CA SER A 264 -11.22 -2.20 -25.01
C SER A 264 -10.24 -3.05 -24.21
N PHE A 265 -9.65 -2.52 -23.14
CA PHE A 265 -8.48 -3.15 -22.48
C PHE A 265 -8.82 -3.95 -21.23
N GLU A 266 -9.87 -3.60 -20.48
CA GLU A 266 -10.23 -4.30 -19.24
C GLU A 266 -11.55 -5.07 -19.37
N LEU A 267 -11.52 -6.27 -18.81
CA LEU A 267 -12.65 -7.20 -18.72
C LEU A 267 -12.92 -7.56 -17.26
N TYR A 268 -14.19 -7.76 -16.95
CA TYR A 268 -14.67 -8.09 -15.61
C TYR A 268 -15.57 -9.31 -15.64
N CYS A 269 -15.68 -10.05 -14.53
CA CYS A 269 -16.61 -11.18 -14.45
C CYS A 269 -18.06 -10.72 -14.20
N SER A 270 -18.26 -9.48 -13.75
CA SER A 270 -19.57 -8.94 -13.39
C SER A 270 -19.59 -7.42 -13.43
N GLU A 271 -20.79 -6.85 -13.48
CA GLU A 271 -21.02 -5.41 -13.36
C GLU A 271 -20.52 -4.86 -12.02
N THR A 272 -20.66 -5.63 -10.94
CA THR A 272 -20.13 -5.27 -9.62
C THR A 272 -18.62 -5.11 -9.65
N CYS A 273 -17.89 -6.06 -10.24
CA CYS A 273 -16.44 -5.96 -10.37
C CYS A 273 -16.01 -4.79 -11.26
N ARG A 274 -16.76 -4.50 -12.33
CA ARG A 274 -16.53 -3.33 -13.19
C ARG A 274 -16.69 -2.02 -12.43
N HIS A 275 -17.78 -1.86 -11.69
CA HIS A 275 -18.01 -0.67 -10.86
C HIS A 275 -16.96 -0.51 -9.76
N GLN A 276 -16.56 -1.60 -9.12
CA GLN A 276 -15.48 -1.58 -8.12
C GLN A 276 -14.17 -1.10 -8.73
N ALA A 277 -13.76 -1.61 -9.89
CA ALA A 277 -12.56 -1.16 -10.59
C ALA A 277 -12.66 0.32 -10.99
N TRP A 278 -13.81 0.75 -11.52
CA TRP A 278 -14.05 2.15 -11.89
C TRP A 278 -13.81 3.10 -10.72
N ASN A 279 -14.32 2.74 -9.54
CA ASN A 279 -14.22 3.58 -8.34
C ASN A 279 -12.85 3.48 -7.65
N SER A 280 -12.09 2.41 -7.85
CA SER A 280 -10.81 2.22 -7.16
C SER A 280 -9.59 2.69 -7.95
N TYR A 281 -9.56 2.51 -9.28
CA TYR A 281 -8.41 2.91 -10.09
C TYR A 281 -8.76 3.20 -11.56
N HIS A 282 -9.68 2.44 -12.16
CA HIS A 282 -9.84 2.38 -13.62
C HIS A 282 -10.35 3.69 -14.19
N LYS A 283 -11.10 4.51 -13.44
CA LYS A 283 -11.50 5.84 -13.89
C LYS A 283 -10.30 6.73 -14.27
N ILE A 284 -9.19 6.65 -13.54
CA ILE A 284 -7.96 7.41 -13.83
C ILE A 284 -7.18 6.76 -14.98
N LEU A 285 -7.17 5.43 -15.06
CA LEU A 285 -6.38 4.67 -16.03
C LEU A 285 -7.14 4.32 -17.31
N CYS A 286 -8.42 4.64 -17.44
CA CYS A 286 -9.22 4.27 -18.60
C CYS A 286 -8.72 5.06 -19.83
N PRO A 287 -8.25 4.42 -20.92
CA PRO A 287 -7.69 5.14 -22.07
C PRO A 287 -8.63 6.14 -22.74
N SER A 288 -9.94 5.97 -22.59
CA SER A 288 -10.93 6.91 -23.12
C SER A 288 -11.12 8.16 -22.26
N ILE A 289 -10.63 8.14 -21.01
CA ILE A 289 -10.57 9.28 -20.10
C ILE A 289 -9.16 9.86 -20.09
N ASN A 290 -8.15 8.99 -20.03
CA ASN A 290 -6.73 9.32 -20.02
C ASN A 290 -6.00 8.59 -21.17
N PRO A 291 -5.96 9.18 -22.38
CA PRO A 291 -5.36 8.59 -23.57
C PRO A 291 -3.90 8.16 -23.42
N GLU A 292 -3.13 8.84 -22.57
CA GLU A 292 -1.73 8.54 -22.29
C GLU A 292 -1.54 7.13 -21.69
N THR A 293 -2.59 6.58 -21.06
CA THR A 293 -2.56 5.21 -20.50
C THR A 293 -2.52 4.14 -21.59
N THR A 294 -2.87 4.46 -22.84
CA THR A 294 -2.85 3.51 -23.97
C THR A 294 -1.48 2.84 -24.13
N GLU A 295 -0.39 3.60 -23.98
CA GLU A 295 0.97 3.06 -24.12
C GLU A 295 1.26 2.00 -23.06
N LEU A 296 0.82 2.21 -21.81
CA LEU A 296 1.01 1.24 -20.72
C LEU A 296 0.23 -0.06 -20.96
N TYR A 297 -1.03 0.02 -21.41
CA TYR A 297 -1.80 -1.20 -21.72
C TYR A 297 -1.19 -1.96 -22.89
N GLN A 298 -0.78 -1.27 -23.95
CA GLN A 298 -0.10 -1.89 -25.09
C GLN A 298 1.21 -2.55 -24.65
N PHE A 299 1.99 -1.89 -23.80
CA PHE A 299 3.19 -2.48 -23.22
C PHE A 299 2.87 -3.78 -22.47
N CYS A 300 1.88 -3.76 -21.58
CA CYS A 300 1.48 -4.95 -20.81
C CYS A 300 0.93 -6.08 -21.71
N ALA A 301 0.30 -5.75 -22.84
CA ALA A 301 -0.24 -6.73 -23.77
C ALA A 301 0.85 -7.43 -24.62
N ASN A 302 2.05 -6.83 -24.74
CA ASN A 302 3.13 -7.34 -25.61
C ASN A 302 3.88 -8.56 -25.04
N ARG A 303 3.47 -9.12 -23.89
CA ARG A 303 4.01 -10.36 -23.27
C ARG A 303 5.53 -10.34 -23.00
N GLN A 304 6.14 -9.15 -22.86
CA GLN A 304 7.57 -9.02 -22.57
C GLN A 304 7.78 -8.36 -21.21
N ILE A 305 8.19 -9.15 -20.22
CA ILE A 305 8.51 -8.66 -18.88
C ILE A 305 9.83 -7.88 -18.87
N ILE A 306 10.83 -8.36 -19.61
CA ILE A 306 12.14 -7.72 -19.70
C ILE A 306 12.29 -7.04 -21.05
N VAL A 307 12.11 -5.74 -21.04
CA VAL A 307 12.33 -4.85 -22.18
C VAL A 307 13.37 -3.83 -21.76
N ARG A 308 14.56 -3.87 -22.39
CA ARG A 308 15.65 -2.94 -22.09
C ARG A 308 15.14 -1.50 -22.10
N GLU A 309 15.64 -0.71 -21.14
CA GLU A 309 15.30 0.71 -20.97
C GLU A 309 13.82 0.99 -20.64
N THR A 310 12.98 -0.04 -20.54
CA THR A 310 11.54 0.11 -20.32
C THR A 310 11.11 -0.60 -19.05
N TRP A 311 11.31 -1.90 -18.92
CA TRP A 311 10.91 -2.64 -17.73
C TRP A 311 11.80 -3.87 -17.55
N ASN A 312 12.23 -4.13 -16.32
CA ASN A 312 13.06 -5.29 -16.01
C ASN A 312 12.75 -5.79 -14.60
N SER A 313 11.48 -6.14 -14.38
CA SER A 313 11.01 -6.66 -13.09
C SER A 313 9.92 -7.69 -13.29
N ILE A 314 9.87 -8.70 -12.42
CA ILE A 314 8.97 -9.86 -12.51
C ILE A 314 7.48 -9.50 -12.36
N PHE A 315 7.16 -8.33 -11.78
CA PHE A 315 5.78 -7.88 -11.62
C PHE A 315 5.35 -6.96 -12.77
N SER A 316 4.04 -6.89 -12.99
CA SER A 316 3.47 -6.03 -14.03
C SER A 316 3.58 -4.54 -13.66
N PRO A 317 4.04 -3.64 -14.55
CA PRO A 317 4.06 -2.20 -14.28
C PRO A 317 2.65 -1.63 -14.07
N MET A 318 1.60 -2.37 -14.45
CA MET A 318 0.22 -1.99 -14.17
C MET A 318 -0.08 -1.89 -12.68
N ILE A 319 0.57 -2.70 -11.81
CA ILE A 319 0.35 -2.61 -10.36
C ILE A 319 0.82 -1.25 -9.81
N LEU A 320 1.89 -0.68 -10.38
CA LEU A 320 2.42 0.64 -10.04
C LEU A 320 1.45 1.74 -10.46
N ALA A 321 0.92 1.67 -11.68
CA ALA A 321 -0.09 2.62 -12.15
C ALA A 321 -1.37 2.54 -11.31
N LYS A 322 -1.84 1.33 -10.97
CA LYS A 322 -3.01 1.15 -10.10
C LYS A 322 -2.79 1.75 -8.72
N LEU A 323 -1.63 1.51 -8.11
CA LEU A 323 -1.28 2.08 -6.80
C LEU A 323 -1.36 3.61 -6.83
N ILE A 324 -0.75 4.25 -7.83
CA ILE A 324 -0.77 5.72 -7.95
C ILE A 324 -2.19 6.24 -8.21
N ALA A 325 -2.95 5.57 -9.10
CA ALA A 325 -4.34 5.92 -9.38
C ALA A 325 -5.23 5.83 -8.13
N MET A 326 -5.03 4.80 -7.29
CA MET A 326 -5.73 4.65 -6.02
C MET A 326 -5.40 5.80 -5.05
N ILE A 327 -4.14 6.20 -4.94
CA ILE A 327 -3.74 7.36 -4.12
C ILE A 327 -4.48 8.61 -4.60
N ILE A 328 -4.47 8.88 -5.91
CA ILE A 328 -5.13 10.04 -6.51
C ILE A 328 -6.64 10.03 -6.22
N LEU A 329 -7.32 8.90 -6.43
CA LEU A 329 -8.77 8.79 -6.17
C LEU A 329 -9.11 8.94 -4.68
N ASN A 330 -8.29 8.41 -3.78
CA ASN A 330 -8.49 8.59 -2.35
C ASN A 330 -8.40 10.06 -1.92
N VAL A 331 -7.51 10.85 -2.53
CA VAL A 331 -7.45 12.30 -2.31
C VAL A 331 -8.73 12.96 -2.81
N VAL A 332 -9.15 12.64 -4.04
CA VAL A 332 -10.37 13.20 -4.65
C VAL A 332 -11.59 12.90 -3.78
N ASP A 333 -11.77 11.65 -3.35
CA ASP A 333 -12.89 11.22 -2.53
C ASP A 333 -12.87 11.89 -1.14
N SER A 334 -11.69 12.05 -0.53
CA SER A 334 -11.54 12.72 0.76
C SER A 334 -11.93 14.20 0.70
N VAL A 335 -11.60 14.88 -0.40
CA VAL A 335 -11.94 16.29 -0.62
C VAL A 335 -13.44 16.45 -0.94
N GLN A 336 -14.01 15.53 -1.71
CA GLN A 336 -15.43 15.57 -2.09
C GLN A 336 -16.36 15.20 -0.93
N ASN A 337 -16.00 14.23 -0.09
CA ASN A 337 -16.83 13.88 1.08
C ASN A 337 -16.88 14.98 2.15
N GLY A 338 -15.95 15.94 2.12
CA GLY A 338 -16.01 17.17 2.92
C GLY A 338 -16.96 18.25 2.38
N THR A 339 -17.47 18.09 1.15
CA THR A 339 -18.39 19.01 0.46
C THR A 339 -19.68 18.26 0.08
N THR A 340 -20.74 18.43 0.88
CA THR A 340 -22.01 17.70 0.72
C THR A 340 -22.60 17.77 -0.69
N GLN A 341 -23.00 16.59 -1.19
CA GLN A 341 -24.01 16.29 -2.22
C GLN A 341 -23.85 16.99 -3.57
N ASN A 342 -23.25 16.30 -4.54
CA ASN A 342 -23.88 15.94 -5.82
C ASN A 342 -22.91 15.15 -6.72
N GLY A 343 -23.49 14.37 -7.64
CA GLY A 343 -22.81 13.38 -8.46
C GLY A 343 -21.56 13.85 -9.20
N ILE A 344 -20.72 12.85 -9.46
CA ILE A 344 -19.43 12.92 -10.15
C ILE A 344 -19.55 13.65 -11.49
N ASP A 345 -18.88 14.79 -11.62
CA ASP A 345 -18.54 15.39 -12.91
C ASP A 345 -17.01 15.65 -12.95
N LEU A 346 -16.31 14.84 -13.73
CA LEU A 346 -14.85 14.97 -13.96
C LEU A 346 -14.50 16.23 -14.76
N ASN A 347 -15.49 17.00 -15.24
CA ASN A 347 -15.26 18.27 -15.92
C ASN A 347 -15.01 19.45 -14.96
N TYR A 348 -15.14 19.27 -13.65
CA TYR A 348 -14.81 20.33 -12.71
C TYR A 348 -13.33 20.25 -12.34
N SER A 349 -12.50 21.10 -12.97
CA SER A 349 -11.11 21.29 -12.58
C SER A 349 -11.07 21.97 -11.21
N TYR A 350 -11.27 21.21 -10.14
CA TYR A 350 -10.92 21.67 -8.80
C TYR A 350 -9.40 21.58 -8.70
N LYS A 351 -8.72 22.60 -9.24
CA LYS A 351 -7.27 22.72 -9.14
C LYS A 351 -6.96 22.95 -7.66
N PHE A 352 -6.51 21.91 -6.98
CA PHE A 352 -5.97 22.02 -5.64
C PHE A 352 -4.84 23.07 -5.67
N GLN A 353 -5.04 24.21 -5.00
CA GLN A 353 -3.95 25.12 -4.72
C GLN A 353 -3.07 24.45 -3.67
N GLN A 354 -1.79 24.38 -4.01
CA GLN A 354 -0.71 23.53 -3.49
C GLN A 354 -0.33 23.76 -2.01
N THR A 355 -1.23 24.24 -1.14
CA THR A 355 -0.86 24.71 0.20
C THR A 355 -1.12 23.71 1.33
N ASP A 356 -1.84 22.61 1.09
CA ASP A 356 -2.06 21.56 2.10
C ASP A 356 -1.65 20.19 1.55
N ASP A 357 -0.40 19.75 1.80
CA ASP A 357 0.06 18.38 1.47
C ASP A 357 -0.68 17.28 2.26
N GLY A 358 -1.46 17.66 3.28
CA GLY A 358 -2.13 16.75 4.21
C GLY A 358 -2.99 15.65 3.57
N PRO A 359 -3.93 15.95 2.64
CA PRO A 359 -4.76 14.93 2.00
C PRO A 359 -3.96 13.95 1.15
N LEU A 360 -2.93 14.42 0.45
CA LEU A 360 -2.08 13.58 -0.39
C LEU A 360 -1.21 12.65 0.45
N GLU A 361 -0.57 13.17 1.50
CA GLU A 361 0.22 12.35 2.41
C GLU A 361 -0.65 11.31 3.10
N HIS A 362 -1.85 11.68 3.56
CA HIS A 362 -2.80 10.73 4.13
C HIS A 362 -3.21 9.61 3.15
N ALA A 363 -3.45 9.94 1.87
CA ALA A 363 -3.77 8.93 0.86
C ALA A 363 -2.59 7.97 0.58
N LYS A 364 -1.34 8.44 0.74
CA LYS A 364 -0.13 7.60 0.62
C LYS A 364 0.04 6.66 1.81
N GLU A 365 -0.47 7.00 3.00
CA GLU A 365 -0.30 6.23 4.24
C GLU A 365 -0.80 4.78 4.15
N ILE A 366 -1.80 4.53 3.29
CA ILE A 366 -2.37 3.19 3.06
C ILE A 366 -1.29 2.20 2.62
N PHE A 367 -0.24 2.67 1.95
CA PHE A 367 0.86 1.83 1.46
C PHE A 367 2.12 1.93 2.33
N SER A 368 2.15 2.78 3.36
CA SER A 368 3.36 3.07 4.15
C SER A 368 3.89 1.89 4.97
N GLU A 369 3.13 0.79 5.10
CA GLU A 369 3.56 -0.44 5.77
C GLU A 369 4.50 -1.32 4.94
N PHE A 370 4.56 -1.08 3.62
CA PHE A 370 5.38 -1.85 2.68
C PHE A 370 6.81 -1.31 2.60
N ILE A 371 7.77 -2.24 2.50
CA ILE A 371 9.20 -1.93 2.41
C ILE A 371 9.50 -1.26 1.06
N SER A 372 10.19 -0.13 1.06
CA SER A 372 10.52 0.63 -0.16
C SER A 372 12.04 0.82 -0.35
N SER A 373 12.84 -0.11 0.17
CA SER A 373 14.31 0.00 0.17
C SER A 373 14.90 -0.65 -1.08
N GLY A 374 15.85 0.04 -1.73
CA GLY A 374 16.60 -0.51 -2.86
C GLY A 374 17.56 0.49 -3.48
N ASP A 375 18.20 0.11 -4.58
CA ASP A 375 19.15 0.95 -5.31
C ASP A 375 18.45 2.18 -5.91
N PRO A 376 18.78 3.40 -5.45
CA PRO A 376 18.12 4.64 -5.90
C PRO A 376 18.39 4.97 -7.37
N THR A 377 19.35 4.30 -8.01
CA THR A 377 19.69 4.51 -9.42
C THR A 377 18.97 3.56 -10.37
N TYR A 378 18.26 2.53 -9.85
CA TYR A 378 17.62 1.51 -10.68
C TYR A 378 16.66 2.10 -11.73
N ILE A 379 15.91 3.15 -11.40
CA ILE A 379 14.97 3.78 -12.35
C ILE A 379 15.67 4.33 -13.59
N ARG A 380 16.96 4.68 -13.50
CA ARG A 380 17.77 5.10 -14.67
C ARG A 380 17.99 3.98 -15.68
N THR A 381 17.75 2.72 -15.30
CA THR A 381 17.76 1.56 -16.20
C THR A 381 16.43 1.35 -16.92
N ILE A 382 15.36 2.04 -16.50
CA ILE A 382 14.01 1.99 -17.08
C ILE A 382 13.45 3.39 -17.43
N PRO A 383 14.24 4.28 -18.09
CA PRO A 383 13.85 5.66 -18.34
C PRO A 383 12.55 5.81 -19.14
N ARG A 384 12.23 4.84 -20.01
CA ARG A 384 10.99 4.87 -20.78
C ARG A 384 9.76 4.67 -19.90
N MET A 385 9.80 3.79 -18.89
CA MET A 385 8.67 3.62 -17.99
C MET A 385 8.46 4.83 -17.08
N LEU A 386 9.55 5.50 -16.66
CA LEU A 386 9.42 6.80 -15.98
C LEU A 386 8.66 7.79 -16.86
N LYS A 387 9.00 7.87 -18.15
CA LYS A 387 8.31 8.76 -19.08
C LYS A 387 6.83 8.39 -19.28
N ILE A 388 6.51 7.10 -19.39
CA ILE A 388 5.13 6.62 -19.47
C ILE A 388 4.33 7.04 -18.22
N MET A 389 4.86 6.79 -17.02
CA MET A 389 4.19 7.16 -15.77
C MET A 389 4.02 8.68 -15.63
N GLN A 390 5.01 9.46 -16.03
CA GLN A 390 4.90 10.93 -16.08
C GLN A 390 3.81 11.41 -17.03
N ASN A 391 3.73 10.83 -18.22
CA ASN A 391 2.70 11.19 -19.20
C ASN A 391 1.30 10.84 -18.67
N ILE A 392 1.14 9.74 -17.94
CA ILE A 392 -0.13 9.32 -17.36
C ILE A 392 -0.57 10.23 -16.19
N PHE A 393 0.36 10.69 -15.34
CA PHE A 393 0.01 11.31 -14.05
C PHE A 393 0.39 12.80 -13.88
N ASN A 394 1.33 13.34 -14.66
CA ASN A 394 1.83 14.71 -14.44
C ASN A 394 1.14 15.77 -15.32
N HIS A 395 0.17 15.41 -16.16
CA HIS A 395 -0.46 16.34 -17.09
C HIS A 395 -1.57 17.18 -16.43
N SER A 396 -1.84 18.36 -16.99
CA SER A 396 -2.68 19.40 -16.36
C SER A 396 -4.17 19.08 -16.26
N SER A 397 -4.66 18.03 -16.94
CA SER A 397 -6.05 17.56 -16.84
C SER A 397 -6.25 16.49 -15.77
N MET A 398 -5.21 16.10 -15.03
CA MET A 398 -5.37 15.25 -13.86
C MET A 398 -6.15 15.97 -12.75
N PRO A 399 -6.98 15.23 -11.98
CA PRO A 399 -7.82 15.84 -10.96
C PRO A 399 -7.02 16.46 -9.81
N ILE A 400 -5.81 15.94 -9.57
CA ILE A 400 -4.83 16.54 -8.65
C ILE A 400 -3.46 16.54 -9.32
N HIS A 401 -2.58 17.44 -8.86
CA HIS A 401 -1.19 17.41 -9.27
C HIS A 401 -0.44 16.32 -8.46
N TYR A 402 -0.02 15.25 -9.14
CA TYR A 402 0.84 14.21 -8.56
C TYR A 402 2.16 14.19 -9.34
N GLU A 403 3.25 14.69 -8.74
CA GLU A 403 4.53 14.75 -9.44
C GLU A 403 5.27 13.41 -9.41
N ILE A 404 5.29 12.70 -10.53
CA ILE A 404 6.17 11.55 -10.74
C ILE A 404 7.56 12.02 -11.18
N ASN A 405 8.52 11.95 -10.27
CA ASN A 405 9.95 12.14 -10.54
C ASN A 405 10.74 10.83 -10.29
N GLU A 406 12.07 10.84 -10.51
CA GLU A 406 12.91 9.65 -10.29
C GLU A 406 12.79 9.11 -8.87
N GLN A 407 12.75 9.99 -7.86
CA GLN A 407 12.68 9.60 -6.46
C GLN A 407 11.34 8.94 -6.12
N GLU A 408 10.22 9.56 -6.52
CA GLU A 408 8.89 9.02 -6.27
C GLU A 408 8.69 7.68 -6.99
N LEU A 409 9.11 7.56 -8.26
CA LEU A 409 8.99 6.30 -8.98
C LEU A 409 9.88 5.21 -8.38
N THR A 410 11.09 5.55 -7.95
CA THR A 410 11.99 4.62 -7.24
C THR A 410 11.34 4.09 -5.97
N TYR A 411 10.78 5.00 -5.17
CA TYR A 411 10.12 4.66 -3.91
C TYR A 411 8.96 3.68 -4.15
N ARG A 412 8.08 3.98 -5.11
CA ARG A 412 6.93 3.11 -5.44
C ARG A 412 7.34 1.81 -6.11
N PHE A 413 8.39 1.83 -6.93
CA PHE A 413 8.92 0.63 -7.53
C PHE A 413 9.36 -0.37 -6.46
N TYR A 414 10.19 0.04 -5.49
CA TYR A 414 10.65 -0.86 -4.43
C TYR A 414 9.53 -1.22 -3.45
N GLN A 415 8.56 -0.33 -3.23
CA GLN A 415 7.35 -0.65 -2.50
C GLN A 415 6.63 -1.87 -3.07
N ILE A 416 6.70 -2.07 -4.39
CA ILE A 416 6.16 -3.27 -5.03
C ILE A 416 7.22 -4.38 -5.08
N ALA A 417 8.42 -4.10 -5.57
CA ALA A 417 9.46 -5.11 -5.80
C ALA A 417 9.82 -5.91 -4.54
N CYS A 418 9.80 -5.27 -3.37
CA CYS A 418 10.15 -5.91 -2.10
C CYS A 418 8.99 -6.67 -1.46
N ASN A 419 7.74 -6.44 -1.85
CA ASN A 419 6.57 -6.91 -1.11
C ASN A 419 5.56 -7.68 -1.96
N ALA A 420 5.62 -7.58 -3.28
CA ALA A 420 4.66 -8.22 -4.17
C ALA A 420 4.79 -9.75 -4.10
N GLN A 421 3.64 -10.40 -3.93
CA GLN A 421 3.53 -11.84 -4.02
C GLN A 421 2.80 -12.26 -5.29
N SER A 422 3.27 -13.36 -5.85
CA SER A 422 2.55 -14.08 -6.88
C SER A 422 1.39 -14.83 -6.26
N PHE A 423 0.20 -14.70 -6.83
CA PHE A 423 -0.98 -15.47 -6.44
C PHE A 423 -1.90 -15.71 -7.64
N SER A 424 -2.86 -16.63 -7.50
CA SER A 424 -3.88 -16.93 -8.52
C SER A 424 -5.28 -16.97 -7.90
N SER A 425 -6.34 -16.91 -8.72
CA SER A 425 -7.72 -17.08 -8.20
C SER A 425 -8.05 -18.56 -7.99
N PRO A 426 -8.86 -18.92 -6.98
CA PRO A 426 -9.40 -20.28 -6.83
C PRO A 426 -10.26 -20.73 -8.04
N THR A 427 -10.76 -19.79 -8.86
CA THR A 427 -11.36 -20.08 -10.18
C THR A 427 -10.29 -20.06 -11.28
N TYR A 428 -9.49 -21.12 -11.29
CA TYR A 428 -8.41 -21.38 -12.26
C TYR A 428 -8.93 -21.58 -13.69
N ALA A 429 -8.12 -21.18 -14.67
CA ALA A 429 -8.29 -21.58 -16.07
C ALA A 429 -8.33 -23.11 -16.19
N THR A 430 -7.49 -23.81 -15.43
CA THR A 430 -7.46 -25.27 -15.31
C THR A 430 -8.78 -25.84 -14.80
N THR A 431 -9.45 -25.15 -13.87
CA THR A 431 -10.78 -25.57 -13.36
C THR A 431 -11.86 -25.43 -14.42
N ILE A 432 -11.84 -24.35 -15.21
CA ILE A 432 -12.75 -24.16 -16.35
C ILE A 432 -12.55 -25.28 -17.37
N TYR A 433 -11.30 -25.56 -17.74
CA TYR A 433 -10.94 -26.61 -18.67
C TYR A 433 -11.35 -28.01 -18.18
N THR A 434 -11.08 -28.33 -16.91
CA THR A 434 -11.46 -29.62 -16.32
C THR A 434 -12.99 -29.79 -16.30
N ARG A 435 -13.74 -28.73 -15.97
CA ARG A 435 -15.20 -28.74 -16.02
C ARG A 435 -15.72 -28.90 -17.46
N PHE A 436 -15.08 -28.27 -18.44
CA PHE A 436 -15.39 -28.48 -19.86
C PHE A 436 -15.22 -29.94 -20.27
N LEU A 437 -14.08 -30.56 -19.96
CA LEU A 437 -13.85 -31.98 -20.26
C LEU A 437 -14.85 -32.89 -19.55
N SER A 438 -15.19 -32.58 -18.30
CA SER A 438 -16.20 -33.31 -17.53
C SER A 438 -17.59 -33.20 -18.17
N ASN A 439 -17.98 -31.99 -18.60
CA ASN A 439 -19.25 -31.76 -19.31
C ASN A 439 -19.33 -32.57 -20.60
N ILE A 440 -18.26 -32.62 -21.40
CA ILE A 440 -18.20 -33.48 -22.59
C ILE A 440 -18.36 -34.95 -22.19
N ARG A 441 -17.54 -35.47 -21.28
CA ARG A 441 -17.57 -36.89 -20.90
C ARG A 441 -18.93 -37.35 -20.37
N GLN A 442 -19.66 -36.48 -19.68
CA GLN A 442 -20.96 -36.83 -19.09
C GLN A 442 -22.13 -36.72 -20.08
N ARG A 443 -22.05 -35.80 -21.04
CA ARG A 443 -23.21 -35.40 -21.86
C ARG A 443 -23.04 -35.73 -23.34
N ASP A 444 -21.82 -35.95 -23.81
CA ASP A 444 -21.53 -36.22 -25.22
C ASP A 444 -22.04 -37.61 -25.64
N ARG A 445 -22.96 -37.60 -26.60
CA ARG A 445 -23.46 -38.81 -27.29
C ARG A 445 -22.91 -38.94 -28.72
N THR A 446 -22.03 -38.03 -29.13
CA THR A 446 -21.62 -37.81 -30.53
C THR A 446 -20.17 -38.19 -30.82
N GLY A 447 -19.38 -38.56 -29.80
CA GLY A 447 -17.95 -38.85 -29.97
C GLY A 447 -17.08 -37.60 -30.10
N LEU A 448 -17.62 -36.44 -29.69
CA LEU A 448 -16.98 -35.13 -29.67
C LEU A 448 -15.60 -35.17 -29.00
N TYR A 449 -15.46 -35.88 -27.88
CA TYR A 449 -14.17 -35.97 -27.19
C TYR A 449 -13.07 -36.53 -28.11
N HIS A 450 -13.36 -37.58 -28.88
CA HIS A 450 -12.41 -38.18 -29.81
C HIS A 450 -12.08 -37.22 -30.96
N THR A 451 -13.07 -36.48 -31.47
CA THR A 451 -12.83 -35.47 -32.52
C THR A 451 -12.01 -34.29 -31.99
N LEU A 452 -12.18 -33.89 -30.73
CA LEU A 452 -11.47 -32.77 -30.12
C LEU A 452 -10.01 -33.07 -29.82
N GLN A 453 -9.62 -34.34 -29.65
CA GLN A 453 -8.24 -34.72 -29.30
C GLN A 453 -7.19 -34.13 -30.25
N THR A 454 -7.53 -33.92 -31.52
CA THR A 454 -6.62 -33.33 -32.51
C THR A 454 -6.45 -31.81 -32.37
N TYR A 455 -7.32 -31.15 -31.59
CA TYR A 455 -7.33 -29.69 -31.39
C TYR A 455 -6.93 -29.26 -29.98
N LEU A 456 -7.02 -30.14 -28.98
CA LEU A 456 -6.67 -29.84 -27.59
C LEU A 456 -5.17 -29.55 -27.46
N LYS A 457 -4.84 -28.48 -26.72
CA LYS A 457 -3.45 -28.04 -26.47
C LYS A 457 -2.88 -28.52 -25.13
N GLY A 458 -3.67 -29.28 -24.35
CA GLY A 458 -3.36 -29.63 -22.96
C GLY A 458 -4.05 -28.71 -21.97
N GLU A 459 -3.67 -28.81 -20.70
CA GLU A 459 -4.19 -27.93 -19.65
C GLU A 459 -3.76 -26.48 -19.91
N PRO A 460 -4.67 -25.50 -19.78
CA PRO A 460 -4.32 -24.09 -19.93
C PRO A 460 -3.40 -23.65 -18.80
N ILE A 461 -2.61 -22.60 -19.08
CA ILE A 461 -1.86 -21.90 -18.03
C ILE A 461 -2.84 -21.12 -17.17
N ASP A 462 -2.65 -21.11 -15.86
CA ASP A 462 -3.48 -20.32 -14.96
C ASP A 462 -3.08 -18.84 -14.96
N GLN A 463 -4.07 -17.99 -14.70
CA GLN A 463 -3.85 -16.56 -14.54
C GLN A 463 -3.03 -16.29 -13.29
N VAL A 464 -1.92 -15.57 -13.42
CA VAL A 464 -1.03 -15.23 -12.31
C VAL A 464 -1.05 -13.73 -12.07
N PHE A 465 -1.17 -13.33 -10.81
CA PHE A 465 -1.21 -11.95 -10.38
C PHE A 465 -0.06 -11.63 -9.43
N GLY A 466 0.44 -10.40 -9.49
CA GLY A 466 1.23 -9.81 -8.42
C GLY A 466 0.31 -8.97 -7.52
N GLY A 467 0.42 -9.12 -6.20
CA GLY A 467 -0.38 -8.36 -5.23
C GLY A 467 0.40 -7.91 -4.00
N LEU A 468 -0.02 -6.79 -3.40
CA LEU A 468 0.50 -6.28 -2.13
C LEU A 468 -0.42 -6.67 -0.97
N PHE A 469 0.07 -7.53 -0.09
CA PHE A 469 -0.71 -8.14 1.00
C PHE A 469 -0.22 -7.64 2.36
N PRO A 470 -1.06 -6.92 3.13
CA PRO A 470 -0.69 -6.34 4.42
C PRO A 470 -0.03 -7.31 5.40
N LEU A 471 -0.72 -8.41 5.72
CA LEU A 471 -0.24 -9.40 6.68
C LEU A 471 0.84 -10.28 6.06
N GLN A 472 0.62 -10.79 4.85
CA GLN A 472 1.58 -11.68 4.21
C GLN A 472 2.96 -11.00 4.06
N SER A 473 3.01 -9.70 3.75
CA SER A 473 4.28 -8.94 3.64
C SER A 473 5.07 -8.86 4.96
N SER A 474 4.47 -9.32 6.06
CA SER A 474 5.09 -9.44 7.38
C SER A 474 5.52 -10.86 7.73
N LEU A 475 5.38 -11.83 6.81
CA LEU A 475 5.93 -13.17 6.97
C LEU A 475 7.44 -13.16 6.69
N ASN A 476 8.19 -13.75 7.62
CA ASN A 476 9.61 -14.00 7.41
C ASN A 476 9.80 -15.21 6.49
N HIS A 477 10.81 -15.15 5.64
CA HIS A 477 11.30 -16.34 4.97
C HIS A 477 11.79 -17.36 6.01
N SER A 478 11.33 -18.61 5.91
CA SER A 478 11.81 -19.73 6.72
C SER A 478 12.22 -20.86 5.80
N CYS A 479 13.41 -21.43 6.02
CA CYS A 479 13.82 -22.66 5.33
C CYS A 479 13.08 -23.90 5.87
N ASP A 480 12.41 -23.77 7.03
CA ASP A 480 11.57 -24.79 7.64
C ASP A 480 10.18 -24.17 7.92
N ASN A 481 9.25 -24.39 7.00
CA ASN A 481 7.96 -23.72 7.01
C ASN A 481 7.04 -24.33 8.08
N SER A 482 6.59 -23.50 9.03
CA SER A 482 5.61 -23.87 10.05
C SER A 482 4.16 -23.60 9.64
N CYS A 483 3.94 -22.96 8.48
CA CYS A 483 2.64 -22.74 7.87
C CYS A 483 2.76 -22.75 6.34
N GLU A 484 1.65 -23.00 5.67
CA GLU A 484 1.53 -22.97 4.21
C GLU A 484 0.67 -21.77 3.81
N ILE A 485 1.08 -21.06 2.75
CA ILE A 485 0.28 -20.01 2.14
C ILE A 485 -0.48 -20.64 0.98
N MET A 486 -1.80 -20.49 0.98
CA MET A 486 -2.68 -20.99 -0.08
C MET A 486 -3.43 -19.82 -0.73
N ASP A 487 -3.63 -19.94 -2.04
CA ASP A 487 -4.32 -18.96 -2.90
C ASP A 487 -5.84 -19.18 -2.99
#